data_AF-A0A9J6A915-F1
#
_entry.id   AF-A0A9J6A915-F1
#
_cell.length_a   1.000
_cell.length_b   1.000
_cell.length_c   1.000
_cell.angle_alpha   90.00
_cell.angle_beta   90.00
_cell.angle_gamma   90.00
#
_symmetry.space_group_name_H-M   'P 1'
#
loop_
_entity.id
_entity.type
_entity.pdbx_description
1 polymer ?
#
loop_
_entity_poly.entity_id
_entity_poly.type
_entity_poly.pdbx_seq_one_letter_code
_entity_poly.pdbx_strand_id
1 'polypeptide(L)'
;MGYVQEARENHVKKKVEEALRSKMKQKALKQCDQYTTKYAECASGRTISVVWQCRKQAKELNECLHQYTNDSVLEEMKKAYILQQNEQGSLRV
;
A
#
# COMPACT_ATOMS: atom_id res chain seq x y z
N MET A 1 19.63 7.59 28.24
CA MET A 1 18.44 8.23 27.61
C MET A 1 18.47 7.88 26.13
N GLY A 2 17.54 7.07 25.62
CA GLY A 2 17.54 6.71 24.20
C GLY A 2 16.37 5.84 23.74
N TYR A 3 15.91 4.91 24.60
CA TYR A 3 14.86 3.95 24.23
C TYR A 3 13.50 4.60 23.88
N VAL A 4 13.14 5.70 24.56
CA VAL A 4 11.86 6.39 24.35
C VAL A 4 11.85 7.20 23.04
N GLN A 5 12.99 7.78 22.64
CA GLN A 5 13.11 8.52 21.38
C GLN A 5 13.11 7.57 20.18
N GLU A 6 13.85 6.46 20.27
CA GLU A 6 13.90 5.45 19.21
C GLU A 6 12.55 4.74 19.02
N ALA A 7 11.83 4.42 20.09
CA ALA A 7 10.48 3.85 19.99
C ALA A 7 9.47 4.83 19.35
N ARG A 8 9.57 6.13 19.67
CA ARG A 8 8.73 7.16 19.08
C ARG A 8 9.02 7.37 17.60
N GLU A 9 10.30 7.39 17.20
CA GLU A 9 10.71 7.47 15.80
C GLU A 9 10.25 6.25 15.00
N ASN A 10 10.41 5.04 15.54
CA ASN A 10 9.95 3.82 14.88
C ASN A 10 8.42 3.78 14.74
N HIS A 11 7.69 4.28 15.75
CA HIS A 11 6.23 4.37 15.69
C HIS A 11 5.76 5.39 14.64
N VAL A 12 6.45 6.54 14.51
CA VAL A 12 6.15 7.53 13.46
C VAL A 12 6.46 6.96 12.07
N LYS A 13 7.59 6.27 11.90
CA LYS A 13 7.95 5.60 10.64
C LYS A 13 6.87 4.59 10.23
N LYS A 14 6.38 3.76 11.16
CA LYS A 14 5.28 2.82 10.91
C LYS A 14 3.97 3.52 10.53
N LYS A 15 3.58 4.58 11.26
CA LYS A 15 2.36 5.35 10.96
C LYS A 15 2.39 5.99 9.57
N VAL A 16 3.53 6.56 9.19
CA VAL A 16 3.73 7.17 7.87
C VAL A 16 3.72 6.09 6.79
N GLU A 17 4.36 4.95 7.04
CA GLU A 17 4.37 3.81 6.15
C GLU A 17 2.96 3.22 5.93
N GLU A 18 2.16 3.09 6.98
CA GLU A 18 0.76 2.67 6.89
C GLU A 18 -0.09 3.67 6.11
N ALA A 19 0.08 4.97 6.36
CA ALA A 19 -0.62 6.02 5.63
C ALA A 19 -0.23 6.05 4.14
N LEU A 20 1.07 5.88 3.84
CA LEU A 20 1.60 5.83 2.48
C LEU A 20 1.10 4.57 1.77
N ARG A 21 1.13 3.42 2.44
CA ARG A 21 0.59 2.15 1.95
C ARG A 21 -0.91 2.23 1.68
N SER A 22 -1.67 2.97 2.49
CA SER A 22 -3.11 3.20 2.25
C SER A 22 -3.34 4.03 0.97
N LYS A 23 -2.61 5.13 0.78
CA LYS A 23 -2.67 5.93 -0.46
C LYS A 23 -2.24 5.13 -1.69
N MET A 24 -1.17 4.33 -1.55
CA MET A 24 -0.69 3.48 -2.64
C MET A 24 -1.68 2.39 -2.99
N LYS A 25 -2.32 1.75 -2.01
CA LYS A 25 -3.40 0.78 -2.25
C LYS A 25 -4.55 1.39 -3.04
N GLN A 26 -4.97 2.62 -2.74
CA GLN A 26 -6.01 3.29 -3.52
C GLN A 26 -5.59 3.50 -4.99
N LYS A 27 -4.33 3.89 -5.22
CA LYS A 27 -3.79 4.04 -6.59
C LYS A 27 -3.67 2.68 -7.30
N ALA A 28 -3.23 1.65 -6.58
CA ALA A 28 -3.11 0.29 -7.08
C ALA A 28 -4.48 -0.30 -7.45
N LEU A 29 -5.51 -0.06 -6.63
CA LEU A 29 -6.88 -0.49 -6.92
C LEU A 29 -7.42 0.12 -8.22
N LYS A 30 -7.10 1.39 -8.50
CA LYS A 30 -7.47 2.03 -9.78
C LYS A 30 -6.77 1.41 -10.98
N GLN A 31 -5.48 1.05 -10.85
CA GLN A 31 -4.73 0.41 -11.95
C GLN A 31 -5.11 -1.06 -12.14
N CYS A 32 -5.43 -1.76 -11.05
CA CYS A 32 -5.84 -3.16 -11.04
C CYS A 32 -7.37 -3.32 -11.14
N ASP A 33 -8.09 -2.30 -11.61
CA ASP A 33 -9.56 -2.30 -11.67
C ASP A 33 -10.09 -3.48 -12.50
N GLN A 34 -9.45 -3.82 -13.62
CA GLN A 34 -9.81 -4.97 -14.44
C GLN A 34 -9.79 -6.30 -13.67
N TYR A 35 -8.84 -6.48 -12.74
CA TYR A 35 -8.69 -7.70 -11.96
C TYR A 35 -9.65 -7.70 -10.78
N THR A 36 -9.89 -6.52 -10.21
CA THR A 36 -10.86 -6.30 -9.14
C THR A 36 -12.27 -6.61 -9.62
N THR A 37 -12.64 -6.16 -10.82
CA THR A 37 -13.93 -6.44 -11.45
C THR A 37 -14.11 -7.93 -11.71
N LYS A 38 -13.12 -8.61 -12.31
CA LYS A 38 -13.18 -10.08 -12.50
C LYS A 38 -13.32 -10.85 -11.19
N TYR A 39 -12.65 -10.41 -10.14
CA TYR A 39 -12.79 -11.01 -8.81
C TYR A 39 -14.18 -10.74 -8.21
N ALA A 40 -14.70 -9.52 -8.35
CA ALA A 40 -16.03 -9.13 -7.88
C ALA A 40 -17.16 -9.86 -8.62
N GLU A 41 -17.02 -10.08 -9.93
CA GLU A 41 -17.93 -10.91 -10.72
C GLU A 41 -17.90 -12.37 -10.25
N CYS A 42 -16.71 -12.90 -9.94
CA CYS A 42 -16.58 -14.26 -9.40
C CYS A 42 -17.13 -14.37 -7.95
N ALA A 43 -16.96 -13.33 -7.14
CA ALA A 43 -17.47 -13.26 -5.77
C ALA A 43 -18.97 -13.00 -5.69
N SER A 44 -19.56 -12.39 -6.72
CA SER A 44 -20.99 -12.12 -6.80
C SER A 44 -21.78 -13.43 -6.72
N GLY A 45 -22.54 -13.59 -5.65
CA GLY A 45 -23.35 -14.78 -5.38
C GLY A 45 -22.62 -15.94 -4.70
N ARG A 46 -21.36 -15.78 -4.25
CA ARG A 46 -20.61 -16.83 -3.53
C ARG A 46 -20.10 -16.28 -2.19
N THR A 47 -20.72 -16.68 -1.08
CA THR A 47 -20.34 -16.20 0.26
C THR A 47 -19.28 -17.08 0.94
N ILE A 48 -19.35 -18.40 0.78
CA ILE A 48 -18.47 -19.36 1.46
C ILE A 48 -17.47 -19.99 0.48
N SER A 49 -17.91 -20.27 -0.74
CA SER A 49 -17.11 -20.97 -1.77
C SER A 49 -16.10 -20.07 -2.49
N VAL A 50 -16.10 -18.76 -2.22
CA VAL A 50 -15.31 -17.78 -2.99
C VAL A 50 -13.81 -18.01 -2.88
N VAL A 51 -13.34 -18.45 -1.70
CA VAL A 51 -11.90 -18.65 -1.43
C VAL A 51 -11.32 -19.78 -2.27
N TRP A 52 -12.15 -20.75 -2.66
CA TRP A 52 -11.74 -21.90 -3.46
C TRP A 52 -12.00 -21.65 -4.95
N GLN A 53 -13.21 -21.21 -5.28
CA GLN A 53 -13.65 -21.06 -6.67
C GLN A 53 -13.00 -19.86 -7.37
N CYS A 54 -12.77 -18.77 -6.63
CA CYS A 54 -12.19 -17.53 -7.15
C CYS A 54 -10.71 -17.37 -6.79
N ARG A 55 -10.04 -18.46 -6.39
CA ARG A 55 -8.63 -18.46 -5.97
C ARG A 55 -7.70 -17.97 -7.08
N LYS A 56 -8.00 -18.28 -8.34
CA LYS A 56 -7.22 -17.82 -9.50
C LYS A 56 -7.30 -16.29 -9.66
N GLN A 57 -8.51 -15.75 -9.70
CA GLN A 57 -8.76 -14.31 -9.84
C GLN A 57 -8.19 -13.54 -8.64
N ALA A 58 -8.31 -14.10 -7.43
CA ALA A 58 -7.70 -13.55 -6.23
C ALA A 58 -6.16 -13.52 -6.32
N LYS A 59 -5.53 -14.53 -6.93
CA LYS A 59 -4.09 -14.56 -7.13
C LYS A 59 -3.64 -13.49 -8.13
N GLU A 60 -4.31 -13.38 -9.28
CA GLU A 60 -4.01 -12.35 -10.28
C GLU A 60 -4.16 -10.93 -9.71
N LEU A 61 -5.23 -10.69 -8.95
CA LEU A 61 -5.44 -9.41 -8.25
C LEU A 61 -4.31 -9.14 -7.24
N ASN A 62 -3.92 -10.15 -6.45
CA ASN A 62 -2.81 -10.01 -5.51
C ASN A 62 -1.48 -9.77 -6.22
N GLU A 63 -1.19 -10.43 -7.34
CA GLU A 63 0.02 -10.19 -8.13
C GLU A 63 0.08 -8.75 -8.67
N CYS A 64 -1.05 -8.24 -9.18
CA CYS A 64 -1.16 -6.83 -9.60
C CYS A 64 -0.95 -5.88 -8.42
N LEU A 65 -1.63 -6.10 -7.29
CA LEU A 65 -1.45 -5.30 -6.09
C LEU A 65 0.00 -5.38 -5.57
N HIS A 66 0.64 -6.54 -5.63
CA HIS A 66 2.00 -6.74 -5.15
C HIS A 66 3.02 -5.92 -5.93
N GLN A 67 2.81 -5.68 -7.22
CA GLN A 67 3.67 -4.80 -8.02
C GLN A 67 3.64 -3.35 -7.52
N TYR A 68 2.47 -2.87 -7.08
CA TYR A 68 2.30 -1.51 -6.57
C TYR A 68 2.55 -1.39 -5.05
N THR A 69 2.52 -2.50 -4.32
CA THR A 69 2.77 -2.54 -2.87
C THR A 69 4.16 -3.10 -2.55
N ASN A 70 5.02 -3.27 -3.56
CA ASN A 70 6.36 -3.82 -3.38
C ASN A 70 7.22 -2.86 -2.55
N ASP A 71 8.00 -3.43 -1.64
CA ASP A 71 8.85 -2.72 -0.68
C ASP A 71 9.79 -1.72 -1.38
N SER A 72 10.25 -2.06 -2.59
CA SER A 72 11.08 -1.18 -3.43
C SER A 72 10.40 0.14 -3.79
N VAL A 73 9.09 0.13 -4.10
CA VAL A 73 8.33 1.35 -4.43
C VAL A 73 8.03 2.16 -3.16
N LEU A 74 7.83 1.47 -2.03
CA LEU A 74 7.63 2.09 -0.73
C LEU A 74 8.90 2.84 -0.28
N GLU A 75 10.08 2.24 -0.49
CA GLU A 75 11.38 2.84 -0.17
C GLU A 75 11.73 4.00 -1.11
N GLU A 76 11.46 3.89 -2.41
CA GLU A 76 11.60 5.01 -3.36
C GLU A 76 10.70 6.19 -2.99
N MET A 77 9.44 5.92 -2.63
CA MET A 77 8.49 6.95 -2.22
C MET A 77 8.85 7.54 -0.86
N LYS A 78 9.37 6.76 0.09
CA LYS A 78 9.95 7.28 1.34
C LYS A 78 11.09 8.24 1.05
N LYS A 79 12.02 7.88 0.16
CA LYS A 79 13.11 8.76 -0.27
C LYS A 79 12.57 10.06 -0.86
N ALA A 80 11.61 9.98 -1.77
CA ALA A 80 10.96 11.16 -2.34
C ALA A 80 10.26 12.03 -1.30
N TYR A 81 9.60 11.42 -0.30
CA TYR A 81 8.91 12.15 0.77
C TYR A 81 9.87 12.85 1.73
N ILE A 82 11.02 12.23 2.03
CA ILE A 82 12.10 12.83 2.84
C ILE A 82 12.71 14.02 2.09
N LEU A 83 12.94 13.88 0.78
CA LEU A 83 13.42 14.98 -0.08
C LEU A 83 12.43 16.15 -0.12
N GLN A 84 11.14 15.86 -0.35
CA GLN A 84 10.10 16.89 -0.35
C GLN A 84 9.91 17.56 1.02
N GLN A 85 10.05 16.83 2.14
CA GLN A 85 10.01 17.46 3.46
C GLN A 85 11.22 18.36 3.72
N ASN A 86 12.40 17.99 3.23
CA ASN A 86 13.57 18.89 3.28
C ASN A 86 13.33 20.18 2.47
N GLU A 87 12.69 20.09 1.31
CA GLU A 87 12.34 21.28 0.50
C GLU A 87 11.21 22.11 1.13
N GLN A 88 10.17 21.49 1.67
CA GLN A 88 9.05 22.18 2.34
C GLN A 88 9.44 22.76 3.72
N GLY A 89 10.43 22.18 4.39
CA GLY A 89 11.04 22.76 5.59
C GLY A 89 11.89 23.99 5.28
N SER A 90 12.50 24.04 4.08
CA SER A 90 13.27 25.19 3.59
C SER A 90 12.38 26.36 3.13
N LEU A 91 11.20 26.08 2.58
CA LEU A 91 10.21 27.09 2.15
C LEU A 91 9.40 27.73 3.30
N ARG A 92 9.60 27.28 4.55
CA ARG A 92 8.96 27.82 5.75
C ARG A 92 9.92 28.63 6.65
N VAL A 93 11.09 29.02 6.13
CA VAL A 93 11.99 29.99 6.78
C VAL A 93 11.82 31.37 6.15
#